data_AF-A0AA37LMY8-F1
#
_entry.id   AF-A0AA37LMY8-F1
#
_cell.length_a   1.000
_cell.length_b   1.000
_cell.length_c   1.000
_cell.angle_alpha   90.00
_cell.angle_beta   90.00
_cell.angle_gamma   90.00
#
_symmetry.space_group_name_H-M   'P 1'
#
loop_
_entity.id
_entity.type
_entity.pdbx_description
1 polymer ?
#
loop_
_entity_poly.entity_id
_entity_poly.type
_entity_poly.pdbx_seq_one_letter_code
_entity_poly.pdbx_strand_id
1 'polypeptide(L)'
;MAISADFGKVYEIGPVFRAENSNTHRHLTEYTGLDIEMKIHKHYHELIKVLDQTLKNIFTAVQSMPELKIIRERFPSEDLVWLDETPIIPFPEGLQMLRDDGRDVADEDLSTPDEIRLGELVKEKYGTDYYILDKFPANARPFYTHKAEDPFWTNSFDIFVRGQEICTGGQRINDPKELRKNMAEKGIPEEDMAEYLEAFDLGAPPHGGAGLGLDRVVFLLLNLGDVRYGTLFYRDPKSLPSRSFSLPHPTADTTKVWAGKELPPLEELIANYGDATNTSWLDERFEIWRHSSGAAVGYVKQGKFAMITGDPLCDRGQYEEVVPAFVEFVTKELKLTPVWMLVSNKVQEILGRRIGWRTMSCTVEQRADADQHTTPDGRAARRVKREGIKIHETKPNEDFMKRADEAIEAWKEKRKGKKQVHLTEIRPWIDQAHRRYFAAEKDGKVLCMVVLAQLAPRYGWQVKWALDFPGAPNGTIEVLVEYALSSISGPVTFGAGVSERFVPGEHLHGIRAKFLSKTYAGIVKSLGLGNKAEFRDKFGVLGEQVYICYPRRGVTLFDLKEIVKFFMDEEPVK
;
A
#
# COMPACT_ATOMS: atom_id res chain seq x y z
N MET A 1 -7.31 -19.84 -31.44
CA MET A 1 -7.26 -21.30 -31.73
C MET A 1 -8.55 -21.84 -32.34
N ALA A 2 -9.72 -21.72 -31.69
CA ALA A 2 -10.97 -22.32 -32.20
C ALA A 2 -11.38 -21.83 -33.60
N ILE A 3 -11.10 -20.56 -33.94
CA ILE A 3 -11.29 -20.02 -35.30
C ILE A 3 -10.49 -20.81 -36.36
N SER A 4 -9.26 -21.22 -36.04
CA SER A 4 -8.43 -22.03 -36.94
C SER A 4 -8.93 -23.47 -37.08
N ALA A 5 -9.79 -23.93 -36.17
CA ALA A 5 -10.49 -25.21 -36.25
C ALA A 5 -11.86 -25.10 -36.97
N ASP A 6 -12.04 -24.06 -37.79
CA ASP A 6 -13.25 -23.79 -38.61
C ASP A 6 -14.53 -23.47 -37.81
N PHE A 7 -14.41 -23.13 -36.53
CA PHE A 7 -15.51 -22.53 -35.78
C PHE A 7 -15.65 -21.06 -36.20
N GLY A 8 -16.55 -20.75 -37.14
CA GLY A 8 -16.64 -19.40 -37.72
C GLY A 8 -16.93 -18.25 -36.74
N LYS A 9 -17.54 -18.53 -35.59
CA LYS A 9 -17.79 -17.58 -34.48
C LYS A 9 -17.74 -18.33 -33.16
N VAL A 10 -17.01 -17.81 -32.18
CA VAL A 10 -16.90 -18.38 -30.83
C VAL A 10 -16.98 -17.28 -29.78
N TYR A 11 -17.44 -17.66 -28.60
CA TYR A 11 -17.39 -16.79 -27.42
C TYR A 11 -17.16 -17.63 -26.16
N GLU A 12 -16.62 -16.99 -25.14
CA GLU A 12 -16.41 -17.54 -23.81
C GLU A 12 -16.94 -16.55 -22.77
N ILE A 13 -17.58 -17.07 -21.72
CA ILE A 13 -17.88 -16.32 -20.50
C ILE A 13 -17.21 -17.04 -19.36
N GLY A 14 -16.26 -16.39 -18.69
CA GLY A 14 -15.43 -17.03 -17.68
C GLY A 14 -14.65 -16.04 -16.80
N PRO A 15 -14.00 -16.54 -15.73
CA PRO A 15 -13.17 -15.71 -14.88
C PRO A 15 -11.88 -15.30 -15.60
N VAL A 16 -11.55 -14.01 -15.55
CA VAL A 16 -10.30 -13.45 -16.06
C VAL A 16 -9.48 -12.95 -14.89
N PHE A 17 -8.23 -13.40 -14.82
CA PHE A 17 -7.29 -13.05 -13.76
C PHE A 17 -6.29 -12.02 -14.27
N ARG A 18 -6.22 -10.88 -13.58
CA ARG A 18 -5.29 -9.81 -13.93
C ARG A 18 -3.97 -9.99 -13.17
N ALA A 19 -2.86 -9.99 -13.91
CA ALA A 19 -1.52 -10.11 -13.32
C ALA A 19 -1.01 -8.81 -12.66
N GLU A 20 -1.57 -7.67 -13.04
CA GLU A 20 -1.13 -6.34 -12.58
C GLU A 20 -1.71 -5.98 -11.21
N ASN A 21 -0.87 -5.44 -10.32
CA ASN A 21 -1.29 -4.92 -9.02
C ASN A 21 -1.95 -3.54 -9.16
N SER A 22 -3.20 -3.52 -9.63
CA SER A 22 -4.01 -2.31 -9.77
C SER A 22 -5.17 -2.35 -8.79
N ASN A 23 -5.24 -1.36 -7.89
CA ASN A 23 -6.30 -1.22 -6.90
C ASN A 23 -6.97 0.14 -7.04
N THR A 24 -7.84 0.28 -8.03
CA THR A 24 -8.64 1.48 -8.27
C THR A 24 -10.11 1.11 -8.34
N HIS A 25 -11.00 2.10 -8.22
CA HIS A 25 -12.45 1.92 -8.34
C HIS A 25 -12.92 1.32 -9.69
N ARG A 26 -12.02 1.16 -10.68
CA ARG A 26 -12.33 0.59 -12.00
C ARG A 26 -11.82 -0.84 -12.15
N HIS A 27 -10.98 -1.35 -11.26
CA HIS A 27 -10.21 -2.57 -11.48
C HIS A 27 -10.49 -3.66 -10.44
N LEU A 28 -10.61 -4.88 -10.94
CA LEU A 28 -10.63 -6.11 -10.16
C LEU A 28 -9.44 -6.99 -10.57
N THR A 29 -8.96 -7.79 -9.64
CA THR A 29 -7.94 -8.84 -9.87
C THR A 29 -8.56 -10.07 -10.52
N GLU A 30 -9.83 -10.35 -10.22
CA GLU A 30 -10.65 -11.38 -10.89
C GLU A 30 -11.97 -10.72 -11.30
N TYR A 31 -12.33 -10.84 -12.58
CA TYR A 31 -13.60 -10.35 -13.12
C TYR A 31 -14.20 -11.36 -14.10
N THR A 32 -15.50 -11.22 -14.39
CA THR A 32 -16.16 -12.07 -15.39
C THR A 32 -15.95 -11.46 -16.78
N GLY A 33 -15.13 -12.13 -17.59
CA GLY A 33 -14.89 -11.78 -18.97
C GLY A 33 -15.98 -12.32 -19.91
N LEU A 34 -16.25 -11.58 -20.98
CA LEU A 34 -16.89 -12.08 -22.20
C LEU A 34 -15.91 -11.87 -23.35
N ASP A 35 -15.32 -12.95 -23.84
CA ASP A 35 -14.38 -12.92 -24.97
C ASP A 35 -15.06 -13.47 -26.21
N ILE A 36 -14.89 -12.78 -27.33
CA ILE A 36 -15.48 -13.12 -28.62
C ILE A 36 -14.37 -13.16 -29.66
N GLU A 37 -14.37 -14.19 -30.49
CA GLU A 37 -13.55 -14.26 -31.70
C GLU A 37 -14.45 -14.67 -32.87
N MET A 38 -14.27 -14.04 -34.03
CA MET A 38 -15.01 -14.41 -35.24
C MET A 38 -14.21 -14.22 -36.52
N LYS A 39 -14.50 -15.07 -37.50
CA LYS A 39 -14.02 -14.91 -38.87
C LYS A 39 -14.60 -13.63 -39.47
N ILE A 40 -13.75 -12.89 -40.19
CA ILE A 40 -14.11 -11.68 -40.92
C ILE A 40 -14.12 -12.00 -42.41
N HIS A 41 -15.11 -11.47 -43.14
CA HIS A 41 -15.18 -11.67 -44.59
C HIS A 41 -14.58 -10.52 -45.39
N LYS A 42 -14.80 -9.28 -44.95
CA LYS A 42 -14.36 -8.06 -45.64
C LYS A 42 -13.69 -7.07 -44.71
N HIS A 43 -14.27 -6.80 -43.54
CA HIS A 43 -13.78 -5.75 -42.65
C HIS A 43 -14.12 -6.03 -41.19
N TYR A 44 -13.24 -5.64 -40.25
CA TYR A 44 -13.46 -5.86 -38.81
C TYR A 44 -14.64 -5.10 -38.23
N HIS A 45 -15.22 -4.15 -38.97
CA HIS A 45 -16.51 -3.55 -38.62
C HIS A 45 -17.66 -4.58 -38.59
N GLU A 46 -17.49 -5.76 -39.20
CA GLU A 46 -18.40 -6.90 -39.00
C GLU A 46 -18.44 -7.35 -37.53
N LEU A 47 -17.29 -7.35 -36.85
CA LEU A 47 -17.20 -7.63 -35.41
C LEU A 47 -17.85 -6.49 -34.60
N ILE A 48 -17.58 -5.23 -34.95
CA ILE A 48 -18.20 -4.07 -34.30
C ILE A 48 -19.72 -4.19 -34.33
N LYS A 49 -20.32 -4.54 -35.48
CA LYS A 49 -21.78 -4.72 -35.60
C LYS A 49 -22.33 -5.81 -34.69
N VAL A 50 -21.61 -6.93 -34.54
CA VAL A 50 -22.00 -8.02 -33.63
C VAL A 50 -21.95 -7.56 -32.18
N LEU A 51 -20.88 -6.86 -31.78
CA LEU A 51 -20.71 -6.34 -30.43
C LEU A 51 -21.74 -5.25 -30.10
N ASP A 52 -21.98 -4.33 -31.03
CA ASP A 52 -22.95 -3.25 -30.89
C ASP A 52 -24.35 -3.77 -30.64
N GLN A 53 -24.79 -4.74 -31.45
CA GLN A 53 -26.10 -5.37 -31.26
C GLN A 53 -26.17 -6.15 -29.95
N THR A 54 -25.08 -6.83 -29.56
CA THR A 54 -25.01 -7.59 -28.30
C THR A 54 -25.15 -6.66 -27.10
N LEU A 55 -24.41 -5.55 -27.07
CA LEU A 55 -24.47 -4.56 -25.99
C LEU A 55 -25.84 -3.88 -25.92
N LYS A 56 -26.40 -3.44 -27.05
CA LYS A 56 -27.77 -2.87 -27.08
C LYS A 56 -28.82 -3.86 -26.57
N ASN A 57 -28.69 -5.14 -26.86
CA ASN A 57 -29.60 -6.17 -26.33
C ASN A 57 -29.44 -6.32 -24.80
N ILE A 58 -28.20 -6.29 -24.29
CA ILE A 58 -27.92 -6.31 -22.85
C ILE A 58 -28.51 -5.07 -22.18
N PHE A 59 -28.27 -3.87 -22.71
CA PHE A 59 -28.78 -2.62 -22.16
C PHE A 59 -30.31 -2.62 -22.13
N THR A 60 -30.95 -3.03 -23.23
CA THR A 60 -32.40 -3.17 -23.31
C THR A 60 -32.93 -4.15 -22.28
N ALA A 61 -32.32 -5.33 -22.16
CA ALA A 61 -32.74 -6.35 -21.20
C ALA A 61 -32.64 -5.82 -19.76
N VAL A 62 -31.50 -5.27 -19.36
CA VAL A 62 -31.27 -4.76 -18.00
C VAL A 62 -32.19 -3.59 -17.67
N GLN A 63 -32.38 -2.62 -18.57
CA GLN A 63 -33.28 -1.49 -18.32
C GLN A 63 -34.76 -1.88 -18.27
N SER A 64 -35.12 -3.05 -18.81
CA SER A 64 -36.49 -3.59 -18.71
C SER A 64 -36.75 -4.36 -17.41
N MET A 65 -35.72 -4.62 -16.60
CA MET A 65 -35.85 -5.42 -15.37
C MET A 65 -36.56 -4.64 -14.25
N PRO A 66 -37.61 -5.20 -13.61
CA PRO A 66 -38.29 -4.54 -12.49
C PRO A 66 -37.38 -4.36 -11.26
N GLU A 67 -36.37 -5.21 -11.09
CA GLU A 67 -35.37 -5.15 -10.02
C GLU A 67 -34.57 -3.84 -10.01
N LEU A 68 -34.45 -3.18 -11.17
CA LEU A 68 -33.74 -1.91 -11.31
C LEU A 68 -34.33 -0.82 -10.40
N LYS A 69 -35.65 -0.87 -10.14
CA LYS A 69 -36.30 0.05 -9.19
C LYS A 69 -35.74 -0.11 -7.77
N ILE A 70 -35.54 -1.34 -7.32
CA ILE A 70 -35.01 -1.65 -5.98
C ILE A 70 -33.55 -1.20 -5.89
N ILE A 71 -32.76 -1.49 -6.93
CA ILE A 71 -31.35 -1.08 -6.98
C ILE A 71 -31.22 0.46 -6.89
N ARG A 72 -32.08 1.19 -7.61
CA ARG A 72 -32.07 2.67 -7.65
C ARG A 72 -32.43 3.33 -6.32
N GLU A 73 -33.12 2.64 -5.42
CA GLU A 73 -33.34 3.15 -4.05
C GLU A 73 -32.03 3.26 -3.26
N ARG A 74 -31.08 2.36 -3.53
CA ARG A 74 -29.76 2.34 -2.87
C ARG A 74 -28.68 3.07 -3.67
N PHE A 75 -28.71 2.94 -4.99
CA PHE A 75 -27.75 3.55 -5.91
C PHE A 75 -28.50 4.42 -6.94
N PRO A 76 -28.80 5.68 -6.60
CA PRO A 76 -29.52 6.57 -7.51
C PRO A 76 -28.79 6.71 -8.85
N SER A 77 -29.46 6.34 -9.94
CA SER A 77 -28.89 6.38 -11.29
C SER A 77 -29.95 6.65 -12.35
N GLU A 78 -29.54 7.33 -13.43
CA GLU A 78 -30.34 7.55 -14.63
C GLU A 78 -30.20 6.38 -15.60
N ASP A 79 -31.19 6.21 -16.48
CA ASP A 79 -31.08 5.27 -17.61
C ASP A 79 -29.89 5.64 -18.49
N LEU A 80 -29.23 4.62 -19.03
CA LEU A 80 -28.24 4.73 -20.08
C LEU A 80 -28.92 5.16 -21.39
N VAL A 81 -28.37 6.16 -22.07
CA VAL A 81 -28.88 6.64 -23.35
C VAL A 81 -28.00 6.19 -24.50
N TRP A 82 -28.54 5.43 -25.45
CA TRP A 82 -27.89 5.04 -26.69
C TRP A 82 -28.74 5.40 -27.92
N LEU A 83 -28.10 5.50 -29.08
CA LEU A 83 -28.75 5.75 -30.36
C LEU A 83 -28.98 4.45 -31.15
N ASP A 84 -29.95 4.46 -32.05
CA ASP A 84 -30.18 3.35 -32.99
C ASP A 84 -28.93 3.11 -33.86
N GLU A 85 -28.36 4.19 -34.39
CA GLU A 85 -27.05 4.19 -35.05
C GLU A 85 -25.97 4.67 -34.07
N THR A 86 -25.09 3.76 -33.65
CA THR A 86 -24.03 4.09 -32.68
C THR A 86 -22.95 4.94 -33.34
N PRO A 87 -22.55 6.08 -32.74
CA PRO A 87 -21.42 6.86 -33.22
C PRO A 87 -20.12 6.03 -33.20
N ILE A 88 -19.50 5.89 -34.37
CA ILE A 88 -18.14 5.35 -34.52
C ILE A 88 -17.24 6.53 -34.86
N ILE A 89 -16.42 6.93 -33.90
CA ILE A 89 -15.59 8.13 -33.97
C ILE A 89 -14.14 7.69 -34.19
N PRO A 90 -13.47 8.11 -35.27
CA PRO A 90 -12.03 7.88 -35.41
C PRO A 90 -11.27 8.47 -34.23
N PHE A 91 -10.30 7.73 -33.69
CA PHE A 91 -9.47 8.15 -32.56
C PHE A 91 -8.84 9.55 -32.75
N PRO A 92 -8.34 9.92 -33.95
CA PRO A 92 -7.86 11.29 -34.19
C PRO A 92 -8.93 12.37 -34.01
N GLU A 93 -10.18 12.08 -34.37
CA GLU A 93 -11.30 12.99 -34.15
C GLU A 93 -11.60 13.11 -32.65
N GLY A 94 -11.56 12.00 -31.90
CA GLY A 94 -11.69 12.02 -30.44
C GLY A 94 -10.60 12.85 -29.76
N LEU A 95 -9.35 12.72 -30.20
CA LEU A 95 -8.26 13.58 -29.74
C LEU A 95 -8.49 15.05 -30.10
N GLN A 96 -8.99 15.33 -31.30
CA GLN A 96 -9.30 16.70 -31.71
C GLN A 96 -10.41 17.31 -30.84
N MET A 97 -11.45 16.54 -30.49
CA MET A 97 -12.50 17.00 -29.57
C MET A 97 -11.91 17.41 -28.21
N LEU A 98 -10.95 16.65 -27.68
CA LEU A 98 -10.25 16.98 -26.42
C LEU A 98 -9.35 18.21 -26.57
N ARG A 99 -8.67 18.37 -27.71
CA ARG A 99 -7.83 19.54 -28.00
C ARG A 99 -8.65 20.82 -28.13
N ASP A 100 -9.80 20.73 -28.78
CA ASP A 100 -10.75 21.85 -28.92
C ASP A 100 -11.35 22.26 -27.56
N ASP A 101 -11.46 21.31 -26.62
CA ASP A 101 -11.83 21.54 -25.21
C ASP A 101 -10.66 22.10 -24.36
N GLY A 102 -9.49 22.34 -24.96
CA GLY A 102 -8.33 22.96 -24.32
C GLY A 102 -7.39 22.00 -23.61
N ARG A 103 -7.50 20.68 -23.87
CA ARG A 103 -6.55 19.68 -23.33
C ARG A 103 -5.35 19.46 -24.25
N ASP A 104 -4.21 19.22 -23.63
CA ASP A 104 -2.97 18.85 -24.32
C ASP A 104 -2.84 17.32 -24.32
N VAL A 105 -3.33 16.68 -25.40
CA VAL A 105 -3.31 15.23 -25.58
C VAL A 105 -2.41 14.84 -26.76
N ALA A 106 -1.51 13.89 -26.51
CA ALA A 106 -0.63 13.31 -27.51
C ALA A 106 -1.38 12.27 -28.37
N ASP A 107 -0.81 11.89 -29.51
CA ASP A 107 -1.31 10.80 -30.35
C ASP A 107 -0.91 9.42 -29.78
N GLU A 108 -1.27 9.20 -28.52
CA GLU A 108 -1.07 7.97 -27.75
C GLU A 108 -2.39 7.54 -27.10
N ASP A 109 -2.37 6.50 -26.27
CA ASP A 109 -3.56 6.03 -25.56
C ASP A 109 -4.13 7.08 -24.60
N LEU A 110 -5.44 7.00 -24.31
CA LEU A 110 -6.13 7.98 -23.48
C LEU A 110 -5.86 7.75 -21.99
N SER A 111 -5.63 8.84 -21.24
CA SER A 111 -5.64 8.78 -19.78
C SER A 111 -7.08 8.71 -19.27
N THR A 112 -7.33 8.12 -18.09
CA THR A 112 -8.68 8.05 -17.51
C THR A 112 -9.41 9.40 -17.43
N PRO A 113 -8.76 10.51 -17.02
CA PRO A 113 -9.41 11.82 -17.08
C PRO A 113 -9.77 12.30 -18.49
N ASP A 114 -9.04 11.87 -19.52
CA ASP A 114 -9.33 12.20 -20.92
C ASP A 114 -10.46 11.32 -21.47
N GLU A 115 -10.51 10.02 -21.12
CA GLU A 115 -11.65 9.14 -21.44
C GLU A 115 -12.96 9.72 -20.92
N ILE A 116 -12.98 10.11 -19.63
CA ILE A 116 -14.18 10.65 -18.97
C ILE A 116 -14.61 11.94 -19.67
N ARG A 117 -13.66 12.86 -19.90
CA ARG A 117 -13.98 14.13 -20.56
C ARG A 117 -14.45 13.94 -21.99
N LEU A 118 -13.85 13.02 -22.74
CA LEU A 118 -14.30 12.70 -24.09
C LEU A 118 -15.73 12.15 -24.08
N GLY A 119 -16.08 11.30 -23.10
CA GLY A 119 -17.45 10.83 -22.91
C GLY A 119 -18.45 11.96 -22.66
N GLU A 120 -18.08 12.97 -21.86
CA GLU A 120 -18.91 14.18 -21.65
C GLU A 120 -19.10 14.95 -22.97
N LEU A 121 -18.02 15.18 -23.73
CA LEU A 121 -18.09 15.86 -25.02
C LEU A 121 -18.92 15.10 -26.05
N VAL A 122 -18.82 13.76 -26.07
CA VAL A 122 -19.66 12.90 -26.91
C VAL A 122 -21.12 13.02 -26.51
N LYS A 123 -21.43 13.03 -25.21
CA LYS A 123 -22.79 13.24 -24.71
C LYS A 123 -23.33 14.62 -25.09
N GLU A 124 -22.53 15.67 -24.97
CA GLU A 124 -22.90 17.03 -25.37
C GLU A 124 -23.16 17.14 -26.89
N LYS A 125 -22.30 16.52 -27.72
CA LYS A 125 -22.36 16.61 -29.19
C LYS A 125 -23.42 15.69 -29.81
N TYR A 126 -23.52 14.45 -29.32
CA TYR A 126 -24.32 13.38 -29.93
C TYR A 126 -25.51 12.93 -29.08
N GLY A 127 -25.61 13.37 -27.82
CA GLY A 127 -26.73 13.01 -26.95
C GLY A 127 -26.72 11.55 -26.48
N THR A 128 -25.56 10.90 -26.44
CA THR A 128 -25.45 9.48 -26.06
C THR A 128 -24.37 9.23 -25.01
N ASP A 129 -24.61 8.25 -24.16
CA ASP A 129 -23.63 7.71 -23.21
C ASP A 129 -22.78 6.58 -23.81
N TYR A 130 -23.09 6.11 -25.03
CA TYR A 130 -22.52 4.89 -25.62
C TYR A 130 -21.99 5.16 -27.03
N TYR A 131 -20.71 4.88 -27.26
CA TYR A 131 -20.02 5.16 -28.51
C TYR A 131 -18.81 4.24 -28.70
N ILE A 132 -18.25 4.27 -29.91
CA ILE A 132 -17.09 3.46 -30.29
C ILE A 132 -15.99 4.39 -30.78
N LEU A 133 -14.77 4.21 -30.27
CA LEU A 133 -13.57 4.83 -30.84
C LEU A 133 -12.88 3.83 -31.76
N ASP A 134 -12.63 4.23 -33.00
CA ASP A 134 -12.00 3.38 -34.02
C ASP A 134 -10.61 3.89 -34.39
N LYS A 135 -9.72 3.02 -34.89
CA LYS A 135 -8.38 3.38 -35.37
C LYS A 135 -7.42 3.88 -34.30
N PHE A 136 -7.16 3.07 -33.27
CA PHE A 136 -6.17 3.42 -32.24
C PHE A 136 -4.72 3.36 -32.75
N PRO A 137 -3.81 4.13 -32.12
CA PRO A 137 -2.40 4.15 -32.52
C PRO A 137 -1.70 2.82 -32.20
N ALA A 138 -0.76 2.41 -33.06
CA ALA A 138 -0.13 1.09 -33.00
C ALA A 138 0.76 0.88 -31.76
N ASN A 139 1.24 1.95 -31.12
CA ASN A 139 2.01 1.88 -29.88
C ASN A 139 1.16 1.43 -28.67
N ALA A 140 -0.15 1.71 -28.68
CA ALA A 140 -1.09 1.37 -27.62
C ALA A 140 -1.65 -0.06 -27.70
N ARG A 141 -1.33 -0.81 -28.77
CA ARG A 141 -1.97 -2.10 -29.05
C ARG A 141 -1.01 -3.30 -28.95
N PRO A 142 -1.53 -4.50 -28.60
CA PRO A 142 -0.75 -5.73 -28.59
C PRO A 142 -0.18 -6.11 -29.96
N PHE A 143 0.90 -6.88 -29.96
CA PHE A 143 1.68 -7.27 -31.15
C PHE A 143 0.86 -7.96 -32.25
N TYR A 144 -0.23 -8.64 -31.89
CA TYR A 144 -1.09 -9.40 -32.80
C TYR A 144 -2.17 -8.54 -33.49
N THR A 145 -2.23 -7.24 -33.21
CA THR A 145 -3.23 -6.33 -33.78
C THR A 145 -2.87 -5.96 -35.22
N HIS A 146 -3.82 -6.10 -36.15
CA HIS A 146 -3.59 -5.75 -37.56
C HIS A 146 -3.48 -4.23 -37.74
N LYS A 147 -2.49 -3.77 -38.52
CA LYS A 147 -2.29 -2.35 -38.84
C LYS A 147 -3.33 -1.83 -39.83
N ALA A 148 -3.64 -0.55 -39.80
CA ALA A 148 -4.45 0.08 -40.85
C ALA A 148 -3.60 0.32 -42.11
N GLU A 149 -4.18 0.96 -43.14
CA GLU A 149 -3.43 1.35 -44.35
C GLU A 149 -2.25 2.27 -44.01
N ASP A 150 -2.47 3.23 -43.11
CA ASP A 150 -1.41 3.98 -42.43
C ASP A 150 -0.94 3.16 -41.20
N PRO A 151 0.32 2.69 -41.17
CA PRO A 151 0.83 1.82 -40.11
C PRO A 151 0.98 2.50 -38.75
N PHE A 152 0.82 3.82 -38.66
CA PHE A 152 0.69 4.51 -37.37
C PHE A 152 -0.59 4.10 -36.65
N TRP A 153 -1.66 3.79 -37.41
CA TRP A 153 -2.96 3.38 -36.89
C TRP A 153 -3.17 1.86 -37.03
N THR A 154 -4.18 1.36 -36.33
CA THR A 154 -4.54 -0.06 -36.33
C THR A 154 -6.00 -0.28 -36.71
N ASN A 155 -6.34 -1.51 -37.09
CA ASN A 155 -7.71 -1.97 -37.25
C ASN A 155 -8.27 -2.45 -35.89
N SER A 156 -8.17 -1.59 -34.88
CA SER A 156 -8.68 -1.83 -33.53
C SER A 156 -9.62 -0.71 -33.09
N PHE A 157 -10.47 -1.03 -32.13
CA PHE A 157 -11.47 -0.15 -31.58
C PHE A 157 -11.67 -0.43 -30.10
N ASP A 158 -12.13 0.59 -29.39
CA ASP A 158 -12.62 0.46 -28.02
C ASP A 158 -14.06 0.94 -27.95
N ILE A 159 -14.86 0.30 -27.10
CA ILE A 159 -16.25 0.66 -26.87
C ILE A 159 -16.38 1.29 -25.49
N PHE A 160 -17.05 2.44 -25.44
CA PHE A 160 -17.16 3.27 -24.25
C PHE A 160 -18.60 3.38 -23.78
N VAL A 161 -18.76 3.38 -22.46
CA VAL A 161 -19.99 3.75 -21.78
C VAL A 161 -19.68 4.81 -20.74
N ARG A 162 -20.36 5.96 -20.79
CA ARG A 162 -20.19 7.11 -19.88
C ARG A 162 -18.72 7.53 -19.71
N GLY A 163 -17.99 7.59 -20.83
CA GLY A 163 -16.58 8.01 -20.87
C GLY A 163 -15.61 7.01 -20.27
N GLN A 164 -15.98 5.72 -20.17
CA GLN A 164 -15.07 4.67 -19.71
C GLN A 164 -15.14 3.46 -20.62
N GLU A 165 -13.96 2.91 -20.94
CA GLU A 165 -13.80 1.73 -21.77
C GLU A 165 -14.36 0.47 -21.10
N ILE A 166 -15.21 -0.26 -21.82
CA ILE A 166 -15.80 -1.55 -21.41
C ILE A 166 -15.33 -2.74 -22.26
N CYS A 167 -14.72 -2.46 -23.41
CA CYS A 167 -14.35 -3.45 -24.41
C CYS A 167 -13.21 -2.92 -25.27
N THR A 168 -12.21 -3.76 -25.46
CA THR A 168 -11.20 -3.60 -26.50
C THR A 168 -11.33 -4.70 -27.54
N GLY A 169 -11.32 -4.33 -28.82
CA GLY A 169 -11.40 -5.28 -29.91
C GLY A 169 -10.61 -4.87 -31.15
N GLY A 170 -10.48 -5.78 -32.10
CA GLY A 170 -9.82 -5.47 -33.36
C GLY A 170 -9.58 -6.68 -34.25
N GLN A 171 -9.15 -6.39 -35.46
CA GLN A 171 -8.67 -7.38 -36.41
C GLN A 171 -7.34 -7.98 -35.93
N ARG A 172 -7.23 -9.30 -36.01
CA ARG A 172 -5.99 -10.02 -35.72
C ARG A 172 -5.15 -10.14 -36.98
N ILE A 173 -3.83 -10.13 -36.82
CA ILE A 173 -2.91 -10.54 -37.88
C ILE A 173 -3.09 -12.03 -38.09
N ASN A 174 -3.48 -12.43 -39.30
CA ASN A 174 -3.65 -13.84 -39.66
C ASN A 174 -2.47 -14.39 -40.48
N ASP A 175 -1.61 -13.53 -41.03
CA ASP A 175 -0.39 -13.97 -41.73
C ASP A 175 0.73 -14.31 -40.72
N PRO A 176 1.24 -15.55 -40.71
CA PRO A 176 2.22 -15.99 -39.72
C PRO A 176 3.59 -15.29 -39.86
N LYS A 177 3.94 -14.77 -41.05
CA LYS A 177 5.22 -14.07 -41.25
C LYS A 177 5.14 -12.65 -40.68
N GLU A 178 4.03 -11.96 -40.93
CA GLU A 178 3.76 -10.64 -40.34
C GLU A 178 3.68 -10.72 -38.81
N LEU A 179 3.00 -11.74 -38.27
CA LEU A 179 2.86 -11.93 -36.83
C LEU A 179 4.23 -12.11 -36.14
N ARG A 180 5.09 -12.99 -36.69
CA ARG A 180 6.46 -13.20 -36.18
C ARG A 180 7.32 -11.96 -36.27
N LYS A 181 7.20 -11.19 -37.36
CA LYS A 181 7.90 -9.91 -37.50
C LYS A 181 7.51 -8.94 -36.37
N ASN A 182 6.22 -8.80 -36.07
CA ASN A 182 5.76 -7.94 -34.98
C ASN A 182 6.20 -8.46 -33.61
N MET A 183 6.21 -9.78 -33.39
CA MET A 183 6.74 -10.37 -32.15
C MET A 183 8.22 -10.02 -31.96
N ALA A 184 9.04 -10.17 -32.99
CA ALA A 184 10.46 -9.81 -32.95
C ALA A 184 10.66 -8.30 -32.67
N GLU A 185 9.88 -7.43 -33.31
CA GLU A 185 9.90 -5.97 -33.06
C GLU A 185 9.53 -5.60 -31.61
N LYS A 186 8.67 -6.42 -30.96
CA LYS A 186 8.23 -6.23 -29.57
C LYS A 186 9.06 -7.04 -28.55
N GLY A 187 10.08 -7.78 -29.00
CA GLY A 187 10.95 -8.58 -28.14
C GLY A 187 10.28 -9.80 -27.51
N ILE A 188 9.27 -10.37 -28.19
CA ILE A 188 8.54 -11.56 -27.74
C ILE A 188 9.19 -12.80 -28.37
N PRO A 189 9.78 -13.73 -27.58
CA PRO A 189 10.36 -14.96 -28.10
C PRO A 189 9.31 -15.87 -28.74
N GLU A 190 9.62 -16.49 -29.88
CA GLU A 190 8.71 -17.45 -30.53
C GLU A 190 8.48 -18.70 -29.70
N GLU A 191 9.49 -19.14 -28.94
CA GLU A 191 9.45 -20.34 -28.09
C GLU A 191 8.33 -20.26 -27.05
N ASP A 192 8.10 -19.07 -26.48
CA ASP A 192 7.05 -18.83 -25.48
C ASP A 192 5.64 -18.88 -26.07
N MET A 193 5.52 -18.81 -27.41
CA MET A 193 4.25 -18.71 -28.14
C MET A 193 4.09 -19.80 -29.20
N ALA A 194 4.85 -20.90 -29.10
CA ALA A 194 4.89 -21.96 -30.11
C ALA A 194 3.50 -22.56 -30.40
N GLU A 195 2.73 -22.88 -29.35
CA GLU A 195 1.36 -23.40 -29.48
C GLU A 195 0.41 -22.39 -30.14
N TYR A 196 0.57 -21.10 -29.82
CA TYR A 196 -0.22 -20.04 -30.43
C TYR A 196 0.10 -19.91 -31.93
N LEU A 197 1.38 -19.91 -32.31
CA LEU A 197 1.87 -19.77 -33.69
C LEU A 197 1.48 -20.96 -34.59
N GLU A 198 1.42 -22.17 -34.05
CA GLU A 198 1.06 -23.38 -34.82
C GLU A 198 -0.28 -23.21 -35.54
N ALA A 199 -1.28 -22.60 -34.88
CA ALA A 199 -2.59 -22.37 -35.49
C ALA A 199 -2.58 -21.33 -36.63
N PHE A 200 -1.58 -20.45 -36.68
CA PHE A 200 -1.40 -19.51 -37.79
C PHE A 200 -0.64 -20.17 -38.93
N ASP A 201 0.35 -21.01 -38.63
CA ASP A 201 1.10 -21.78 -39.63
C ASP A 201 0.21 -22.77 -40.39
N LEU A 202 -0.81 -23.32 -39.72
CA LEU A 202 -1.84 -24.16 -40.33
C LEU A 202 -2.87 -23.40 -41.17
N GLY A 203 -2.83 -22.05 -41.16
CA GLY A 203 -3.68 -21.20 -41.99
C GLY A 203 -4.87 -20.60 -41.23
N ALA A 204 -4.60 -19.72 -40.26
CA ALA A 204 -5.64 -18.93 -39.61
C ALA A 204 -6.39 -18.05 -40.64
N PRO A 205 -7.74 -18.09 -40.70
CA PRO A 205 -8.48 -17.21 -41.58
C PRO A 205 -8.40 -15.74 -41.08
N PRO A 206 -8.71 -14.75 -41.93
CA PRO A 206 -8.94 -13.38 -41.46
C PRO A 206 -9.99 -13.38 -40.36
N HIS A 207 -9.65 -12.83 -39.19
CA HIS A 207 -10.50 -12.87 -38.01
C HIS A 207 -10.25 -11.66 -37.11
N GLY A 208 -11.16 -11.43 -36.19
CA GLY A 208 -11.06 -10.40 -35.18
C GLY A 208 -11.71 -10.87 -33.89
N GLY A 209 -11.29 -10.26 -32.80
CA GLY A 209 -11.87 -10.54 -31.51
C GLY A 209 -11.89 -9.34 -30.59
N ALA A 210 -12.62 -9.50 -29.50
CA ALA A 210 -12.83 -8.49 -28.48
C ALA A 210 -13.05 -9.15 -27.12
N GLY A 211 -12.59 -8.47 -26.08
CA GLY A 211 -12.81 -8.87 -24.69
C GLY A 211 -13.58 -7.79 -23.94
N LEU A 212 -14.56 -8.20 -23.14
CA LEU A 212 -15.41 -7.33 -22.34
C LEU A 212 -15.34 -7.70 -20.86
N GLY A 213 -15.31 -6.71 -19.97
CA GLY A 213 -15.49 -6.93 -18.54
C GLY A 213 -16.95 -6.76 -18.14
N LEU A 214 -17.67 -7.85 -17.86
CA LEU A 214 -19.11 -7.78 -17.55
C LEU A 214 -19.40 -7.00 -16.27
N ASP A 215 -18.56 -7.13 -15.24
CA ASP A 215 -18.66 -6.35 -14.00
C ASP A 215 -18.57 -4.84 -14.27
N ARG A 216 -17.73 -4.45 -15.25
CA ARG A 216 -17.57 -3.05 -15.66
C ARG A 216 -18.78 -2.54 -16.45
N VAL A 217 -19.38 -3.39 -17.29
CA VAL A 217 -20.65 -3.08 -17.98
C VAL A 217 -21.74 -2.79 -16.96
N VAL A 218 -21.92 -3.63 -15.94
CA VAL A 218 -22.91 -3.43 -14.87
C VAL A 218 -22.62 -2.14 -14.09
N PHE A 219 -21.37 -1.94 -13.69
CA PHE A 219 -20.91 -0.75 -12.98
C PHE A 219 -21.27 0.55 -13.70
N LEU A 220 -21.02 0.64 -15.01
CA LEU A 220 -21.25 1.85 -15.79
C LEU A 220 -22.70 2.02 -16.20
N LEU A 221 -23.41 0.94 -16.53
CA LEU A 221 -24.84 0.97 -16.85
C LEU A 221 -25.63 1.50 -15.64
N LEU A 222 -25.31 1.03 -14.44
CA LEU A 222 -25.98 1.42 -13.21
C LEU A 222 -25.35 2.63 -12.51
N ASN A 223 -24.27 3.18 -13.05
CA ASN A 223 -23.55 4.34 -12.51
C ASN A 223 -23.13 4.19 -11.04
N LEU A 224 -22.60 3.03 -10.65
CA LEU A 224 -22.38 2.68 -9.23
C LEU A 224 -21.23 3.45 -8.54
N GLY A 225 -20.42 4.19 -9.29
CA GLY A 225 -19.22 4.89 -8.80
C GLY A 225 -18.00 3.99 -8.54
N ASP A 226 -18.21 2.70 -8.26
CA ASP A 226 -17.14 1.73 -8.05
C ASP A 226 -17.51 0.35 -8.61
N VAL A 227 -16.57 -0.29 -9.32
CA VAL A 227 -16.76 -1.63 -9.92
C VAL A 227 -17.02 -2.71 -8.88
N ARG A 228 -16.55 -2.53 -7.65
CA ARG A 228 -16.75 -3.48 -6.54
C ARG A 228 -18.21 -3.62 -6.14
N TYR A 229 -19.06 -2.64 -6.48
CA TYR A 229 -20.51 -2.73 -6.30
C TYR A 229 -21.21 -3.47 -7.46
N GLY A 230 -20.53 -3.69 -8.58
CA GLY A 230 -21.04 -4.40 -9.75
C GLY A 230 -20.92 -5.93 -9.67
N THR A 231 -20.41 -6.46 -8.56
CA THR A 231 -20.12 -7.88 -8.39
C THR A 231 -20.45 -8.36 -6.97
N LEU A 232 -20.90 -9.60 -6.83
CA LEU A 232 -21.34 -10.13 -5.53
C LEU A 232 -20.16 -10.39 -4.57
N PHE A 233 -19.04 -10.86 -5.11
CA PHE A 233 -17.84 -11.20 -4.35
C PHE A 233 -16.61 -10.64 -5.06
N TYR A 234 -16.37 -9.33 -4.89
CA TYR A 234 -15.24 -8.69 -5.56
C TYR A 234 -13.90 -9.28 -5.12
N ARG A 235 -13.00 -9.43 -6.09
CA ARG A 235 -11.61 -9.79 -5.84
C ARG A 235 -10.71 -8.65 -6.28
N ASP A 236 -10.16 -7.95 -5.31
CA ASP A 236 -9.10 -6.96 -5.49
C ASP A 236 -7.82 -7.43 -4.74
N PRO A 237 -6.69 -6.71 -4.84
CA PRO A 237 -5.46 -7.12 -4.14
C PRO A 237 -5.59 -7.23 -2.61
N LYS A 238 -6.66 -6.69 -2.01
CA LYS A 238 -6.94 -6.66 -0.56
C LYS A 238 -8.05 -7.65 -0.14
N SER A 239 -8.70 -8.32 -1.10
CA SER A 239 -9.90 -9.16 -0.89
C SER A 239 -9.65 -10.56 -0.31
N LEU A 240 -8.40 -10.98 -0.11
CA LEU A 240 -8.12 -12.26 0.53
C LEU A 240 -8.35 -12.14 2.05
N PRO A 241 -9.16 -13.02 2.66
CA PRO A 241 -9.47 -12.94 4.09
C PRO A 241 -8.20 -13.04 4.93
N SER A 242 -8.18 -12.33 6.06
CA SER A 242 -7.12 -12.47 7.05
C SER A 242 -6.96 -13.95 7.42
N ARG A 243 -5.78 -14.51 7.14
CA ARG A 243 -5.46 -15.88 7.54
C ARG A 243 -5.63 -15.99 9.06
N SER A 244 -6.19 -17.11 9.53
CA SER A 244 -6.20 -17.44 10.97
C SER A 244 -4.81 -17.23 11.55
N PHE A 245 -4.70 -16.51 12.67
CA PHE A 245 -3.44 -16.11 13.30
C PHE A 245 -2.56 -17.32 13.69
N SER A 246 -1.77 -17.82 12.75
CA SER A 246 -0.56 -18.57 13.05
C SER A 246 0.55 -17.58 13.37
N LEU A 247 1.33 -17.86 14.41
CA LEU A 247 2.55 -17.09 14.67
C LEU A 247 3.47 -17.16 13.45
N PRO A 248 4.00 -16.03 12.96
CA PRO A 248 4.96 -16.02 11.84
C PRO A 248 6.14 -16.97 12.06
N HIS A 249 6.59 -17.10 13.32
CA HIS A 249 7.62 -18.05 13.76
C HIS A 249 7.04 -19.02 14.77
N PRO A 250 6.43 -20.15 14.35
CA PRO A 250 5.88 -21.15 15.26
C PRO A 250 6.93 -21.74 16.21
N THR A 251 8.20 -21.73 15.80
CA THR A 251 9.33 -22.13 16.63
C THR A 251 9.54 -21.21 17.82
N ALA A 252 9.21 -19.92 17.71
CA ALA A 252 9.30 -18.93 18.78
C ALA A 252 7.99 -18.77 19.59
N ASP A 253 7.20 -19.84 19.70
CA ASP A 253 5.96 -19.84 20.49
C ASP A 253 6.25 -19.92 22.01
N THR A 254 6.03 -18.81 22.71
CA THR A 254 6.23 -18.67 24.18
C THR A 254 5.21 -19.42 25.02
N THR A 255 4.12 -19.93 24.43
CA THR A 255 3.15 -20.78 25.13
C THR A 255 3.63 -22.22 25.27
N LYS A 256 4.70 -22.61 24.56
CA LYS A 256 5.32 -23.93 24.65
C LYS A 256 6.38 -23.95 25.75
N VAL A 257 6.68 -25.14 26.25
CA VAL A 257 7.73 -25.32 27.27
C VAL A 257 9.12 -25.16 26.63
N TRP A 258 9.93 -24.28 27.21
CA TRP A 258 11.29 -23.96 26.75
C TRP A 258 12.40 -24.57 27.61
N ALA A 259 12.06 -25.36 28.64
CA ALA A 259 13.06 -26.02 29.48
C ALA A 259 14.01 -26.91 28.64
N GLY A 260 15.31 -26.60 28.70
CA GLY A 260 16.37 -27.34 27.99
C GLY A 260 16.47 -27.06 26.48
N LYS A 261 15.71 -26.10 25.94
CA LYS A 261 15.80 -25.64 24.54
C LYS A 261 16.56 -24.31 24.47
N GLU A 262 17.19 -24.04 23.33
CA GLU A 262 17.72 -22.71 23.03
C GLU A 262 16.58 -21.69 23.04
N LEU A 263 16.79 -20.51 23.61
CA LEU A 263 15.76 -19.48 23.66
C LEU A 263 15.53 -18.87 22.27
N PRO A 264 14.29 -18.46 21.94
CA PRO A 264 14.00 -17.95 20.61
C PRO A 264 14.74 -16.63 20.32
N PRO A 265 15.20 -16.42 19.08
CA PRO A 265 15.78 -15.16 18.64
C PRO A 265 14.84 -13.98 18.94
N LEU A 266 15.42 -12.81 19.19
CA LEU A 266 14.63 -11.65 19.62
C LEU A 266 13.76 -11.13 18.47
N GLU A 267 14.30 -11.17 17.26
CA GLU A 267 13.67 -10.77 16.00
C GLU A 267 12.40 -11.57 15.73
N GLU A 268 12.46 -12.89 15.92
CA GLU A 268 11.29 -13.78 15.79
C GLU A 268 10.23 -13.49 16.86
N LEU A 269 10.65 -13.20 18.09
CA LEU A 269 9.75 -12.80 19.15
C LEU A 269 9.08 -11.45 18.86
N ILE A 270 9.79 -10.50 18.25
CA ILE A 270 9.24 -9.21 17.80
C ILE A 270 8.20 -9.46 16.71
N ALA A 271 8.51 -10.26 15.70
CA ALA A 271 7.57 -10.62 14.63
C ALA A 271 6.35 -11.41 15.12
N ASN A 272 6.47 -12.15 16.24
CA ASN A 272 5.35 -12.90 16.82
C ASN A 272 4.48 -12.05 17.76
N TYR A 273 5.08 -11.24 18.63
CA TYR A 273 4.41 -10.65 19.78
C TYR A 273 4.59 -9.13 19.92
N GLY A 274 5.65 -8.60 19.31
CA GLY A 274 6.14 -7.25 19.50
C GLY A 274 5.41 -6.18 18.71
N ASP A 275 5.60 -4.95 19.18
CA ASP A 275 5.10 -3.70 18.61
C ASP A 275 6.28 -2.79 18.20
N ALA A 276 6.00 -1.60 17.66
CA ALA A 276 6.99 -0.64 17.16
C ALA A 276 8.12 -0.32 18.15
N THR A 277 7.81 -0.31 19.44
CA THR A 277 8.79 -0.05 20.49
C THR A 277 9.78 -1.21 20.65
N ASN A 278 9.34 -2.46 20.49
CA ASN A 278 10.20 -3.63 20.67
C ASN A 278 11.27 -3.75 19.58
N THR A 279 11.04 -3.18 18.38
CA THR A 279 12.08 -3.13 17.33
C THR A 279 13.30 -2.28 17.72
N SER A 280 13.23 -1.52 18.82
CA SER A 280 14.40 -0.83 19.41
C SER A 280 15.30 -1.73 20.24
N TRP A 281 14.81 -2.89 20.69
CA TRP A 281 15.57 -3.79 21.56
C TRP A 281 16.74 -4.48 20.85
N LEU A 282 16.84 -4.31 19.52
CA LEU A 282 17.97 -4.77 18.71
C LEU A 282 19.14 -3.77 18.72
N ASP A 283 18.97 -2.58 19.29
CA ASP A 283 20.06 -1.61 19.46
C ASP A 283 20.99 -2.06 20.61
N GLU A 284 22.30 -1.79 20.47
CA GLU A 284 23.33 -2.33 21.36
C GLU A 284 23.19 -1.88 22.82
N ARG A 285 22.53 -0.74 23.05
CA ARG A 285 22.27 -0.22 24.39
C ARG A 285 21.27 -1.04 25.22
N PHE A 286 20.47 -1.89 24.58
CA PHE A 286 19.47 -2.71 25.27
C PHE A 286 20.08 -4.00 25.79
N GLU A 287 19.92 -4.24 27.09
CA GLU A 287 20.08 -5.56 27.69
C GLU A 287 18.75 -6.31 27.61
N ILE A 288 18.81 -7.62 27.34
CA ILE A 288 17.62 -8.46 27.20
C ILE A 288 17.55 -9.44 28.36
N TRP A 289 16.55 -9.28 29.22
CA TRP A 289 16.20 -10.28 30.22
C TRP A 289 15.34 -11.38 29.59
N ARG A 290 15.58 -12.64 29.99
CA ARG A 290 14.91 -13.82 29.46
C ARG A 290 14.19 -14.60 30.56
N HIS A 291 12.93 -14.93 30.32
CA HIS A 291 12.11 -15.75 31.20
C HIS A 291 12.21 -17.24 30.83
N SER A 292 11.94 -18.13 31.78
CA SER A 292 11.92 -19.59 31.57
C SER A 292 10.89 -20.07 30.55
N SER A 293 9.86 -19.25 30.27
CA SER A 293 8.86 -19.50 29.23
C SER A 293 9.28 -19.08 27.82
N GLY A 294 10.52 -18.63 27.62
CA GLY A 294 10.98 -18.09 26.34
C GLY A 294 10.71 -16.59 26.15
N ALA A 295 9.92 -15.97 27.05
CA ALA A 295 9.62 -14.53 26.99
C ALA A 295 10.88 -13.66 27.15
N ALA A 296 10.81 -12.44 26.60
CA ALA A 296 11.90 -11.46 26.71
C ALA A 296 11.41 -10.08 27.15
N VAL A 297 12.24 -9.36 27.90
CA VAL A 297 12.05 -7.94 28.25
C VAL A 297 13.36 -7.18 28.02
N GLY A 298 13.33 -6.18 27.13
CA GLY A 298 14.46 -5.30 26.87
C GLY A 298 14.49 -4.10 27.82
N TYR A 299 15.67 -3.78 28.35
CA TYR A 299 15.86 -2.66 29.27
C TYR A 299 17.25 -2.03 29.12
N VAL A 300 17.39 -0.80 29.60
CA VAL A 300 18.67 -0.06 29.63
C VAL A 300 18.96 0.38 31.06
N LYS A 301 20.18 0.14 31.54
CA LYS A 301 20.63 0.64 32.85
C LYS A 301 21.07 2.09 32.71
N GLN A 302 20.44 3.01 33.44
CA GLN A 302 20.80 4.43 33.42
C GLN A 302 20.75 5.02 34.83
N GLY A 303 21.92 5.33 35.39
CA GLY A 303 22.05 5.78 36.77
C GLY A 303 21.46 4.77 37.75
N LYS A 304 20.46 5.19 38.54
CA LYS A 304 19.75 4.31 39.49
C LYS A 304 18.57 3.55 38.86
N PHE A 305 18.32 3.72 37.56
CA PHE A 305 17.13 3.22 36.88
C PHE A 305 17.43 2.04 35.96
N ALA A 306 16.45 1.15 35.85
CA ALA A 306 16.29 0.31 34.67
C ALA A 306 15.16 0.93 33.83
N MET A 307 15.49 1.43 32.65
CA MET A 307 14.55 2.03 31.70
C MET A 307 14.03 0.92 30.78
N ILE A 308 12.72 0.70 30.77
CA ILE A 308 12.09 -0.38 30.00
C ILE A 308 11.11 0.26 29.02
N THR A 309 11.10 -0.21 27.77
CA THR A 309 10.24 0.35 26.73
C THR A 309 9.43 -0.75 26.05
N GLY A 310 8.12 -0.57 25.95
CA GLY A 310 7.23 -1.51 25.28
C GLY A 310 6.84 -2.70 26.16
N ASP A 311 5.92 -3.51 25.65
CA ASP A 311 5.40 -4.68 26.36
C ASP A 311 6.41 -5.85 26.33
N PRO A 312 6.31 -6.82 27.25
CA PRO A 312 7.05 -8.08 27.17
C PRO A 312 6.79 -8.81 25.85
N LEU A 313 7.83 -9.41 25.27
CA LEU A 313 7.72 -10.22 24.07
C LEU A 313 7.30 -11.65 24.43
N CYS A 314 6.00 -11.85 24.59
CA CYS A 314 5.37 -13.15 24.80
C CYS A 314 3.86 -13.11 24.51
N ASP A 315 3.19 -14.25 24.65
CA ASP A 315 1.74 -14.27 24.62
C ASP A 315 1.15 -13.39 25.74
N ARG A 316 0.04 -12.70 25.45
CA ARG A 316 -0.60 -11.77 26.40
C ARG A 316 -1.13 -12.48 27.65
N GLY A 317 -1.44 -13.77 27.56
CA GLY A 317 -1.82 -14.60 28.70
C GLY A 317 -0.71 -14.74 29.74
N GLN A 318 0.55 -14.52 29.36
CA GLN A 318 1.71 -14.66 30.24
C GLN A 318 2.11 -13.37 30.97
N TYR A 319 1.52 -12.22 30.61
CA TYR A 319 1.92 -10.92 31.19
C TYR A 319 1.77 -10.88 32.71
N GLU A 320 0.76 -11.56 33.26
CA GLU A 320 0.49 -11.60 34.71
C GLU A 320 1.57 -12.34 35.53
N GLU A 321 2.42 -13.11 34.85
CA GLU A 321 3.57 -13.84 35.42
C GLU A 321 4.89 -13.14 35.08
N VAL A 322 5.09 -12.84 33.79
CA VAL A 322 6.34 -12.28 33.26
C VAL A 322 6.62 -10.87 33.80
N VAL A 323 5.60 -10.01 33.89
CA VAL A 323 5.76 -8.62 34.37
C VAL A 323 6.23 -8.58 35.83
N PRO A 324 5.57 -9.26 36.79
CA PRO A 324 6.08 -9.33 38.17
C PRO A 324 7.45 -9.97 38.30
N ALA A 325 7.73 -11.05 37.56
CA ALA A 325 9.03 -11.74 37.60
C ALA A 325 10.18 -10.81 37.16
N PHE A 326 9.98 -10.05 36.09
CA PHE A 326 10.97 -9.07 35.65
C PHE A 326 11.14 -7.91 36.66
N VAL A 327 10.05 -7.42 37.26
CA VAL A 327 10.13 -6.39 38.31
C VAL A 327 10.94 -6.91 39.52
N GLU A 328 10.75 -8.17 39.90
CA GLU A 328 11.54 -8.81 40.95
C GLU A 328 13.03 -8.88 40.60
N PHE A 329 13.36 -9.32 39.38
CA PHE A 329 14.73 -9.33 38.86
C PHE A 329 15.39 -7.94 38.97
N VAL A 330 14.73 -6.90 38.48
CA VAL A 330 15.28 -5.53 38.52
C VAL A 330 15.51 -5.05 39.96
N THR A 331 14.56 -5.34 40.86
CA THR A 331 14.59 -4.79 42.23
C THR A 331 15.48 -5.59 43.18
N LYS A 332 15.51 -6.92 43.06
CA LYS A 332 16.27 -7.79 43.96
C LYS A 332 17.67 -8.10 43.46
N GLU A 333 17.82 -8.36 42.16
CA GLU A 333 19.10 -8.76 41.58
C GLU A 333 19.89 -7.53 41.11
N LEU A 334 19.30 -6.70 40.24
CA LEU A 334 19.99 -5.50 39.74
C LEU A 334 20.04 -4.36 40.77
N LYS A 335 19.14 -4.37 41.77
CA LYS A 335 18.98 -3.32 42.79
C LYS A 335 18.76 -1.93 42.16
N LEU A 336 18.03 -1.89 41.05
CA LEU A 336 17.66 -0.67 40.33
C LEU A 336 16.18 -0.31 40.54
N THR A 337 15.83 0.93 40.25
CA THR A 337 14.43 1.38 40.20
C THR A 337 13.88 1.19 38.77
N PRO A 338 12.88 0.33 38.54
CA PRO A 338 12.31 0.16 37.21
C PRO A 338 11.43 1.36 36.80
N VAL A 339 11.55 1.80 35.55
CA VAL A 339 10.67 2.79 34.91
C VAL A 339 10.23 2.21 33.57
N TRP A 340 8.95 1.89 33.44
CA TRP A 340 8.41 1.19 32.27
C TRP A 340 7.60 2.16 31.42
N MET A 341 7.98 2.33 30.15
CA MET A 341 7.49 3.38 29.26
C MET A 341 6.93 2.76 27.98
N LEU A 342 6.06 3.52 27.30
CA LEU A 342 5.46 3.13 26.02
C LEU A 342 4.74 1.77 26.08
N VAL A 343 4.10 1.47 27.21
CA VAL A 343 3.40 0.19 27.41
C VAL A 343 1.93 0.28 27.04
N SER A 344 1.34 -0.84 26.67
CA SER A 344 -0.09 -0.96 26.39
C SER A 344 -0.93 -0.80 27.66
N ASN A 345 -2.24 -0.63 27.48
CA ASN A 345 -3.18 -0.58 28.60
C ASN A 345 -3.10 -1.84 29.48
N LYS A 346 -2.83 -3.01 28.89
CA LYS A 346 -2.81 -4.28 29.63
C LYS A 346 -1.63 -4.35 30.62
N VAL A 347 -0.44 -3.96 30.19
CA VAL A 347 0.74 -3.91 31.08
C VAL A 347 0.59 -2.81 32.11
N GLN A 348 0.05 -1.65 31.74
CA GLN A 348 -0.26 -0.57 32.68
C GLN A 348 -1.27 -0.99 33.75
N GLU A 349 -2.29 -1.79 33.43
CA GLU A 349 -3.22 -2.32 34.44
C GLU A 349 -2.52 -3.20 35.47
N ILE A 350 -1.61 -4.08 35.03
CA ILE A 350 -0.82 -4.93 35.93
C ILE A 350 0.06 -4.07 36.84
N LEU A 351 0.89 -3.19 36.27
CA LEU A 351 1.79 -2.34 37.04
C LEU A 351 1.02 -1.38 37.97
N GLY A 352 -0.01 -0.73 37.44
CA GLY A 352 -0.80 0.27 38.16
C GLY A 352 -1.69 -0.33 39.25
N ARG A 353 -2.61 -1.22 38.88
CA ARG A 353 -3.65 -1.72 39.81
C ARG A 353 -3.16 -2.87 40.68
N ARG A 354 -2.39 -3.81 40.13
CA ARG A 354 -1.96 -5.01 40.86
C ARG A 354 -0.70 -4.76 41.69
N ILE A 355 0.31 -4.11 41.10
CA ILE A 355 1.57 -3.79 41.80
C ILE A 355 1.47 -2.45 42.56
N GLY A 356 0.55 -1.56 42.18
CA GLY A 356 0.32 -0.28 42.87
C GLY A 356 1.23 0.85 42.38
N TRP A 357 1.80 0.75 41.18
CA TRP A 357 2.64 1.80 40.59
C TRP A 357 1.82 3.00 40.14
N ARG A 358 2.50 4.15 39.96
CA ARG A 358 1.86 5.30 39.33
C ARG A 358 1.89 5.13 37.82
N THR A 359 0.81 5.53 37.17
CA THR A 359 0.75 5.52 35.70
C THR A 359 0.35 6.89 35.16
N MET A 360 0.79 7.20 33.95
CA MET A 360 0.43 8.40 33.20
C MET A 360 0.58 8.13 31.70
N SER A 361 -0.06 8.95 30.88
CA SER A 361 0.21 8.98 29.44
C SER A 361 0.50 10.41 28.99
N CYS A 362 1.53 10.54 28.17
CA CYS A 362 1.88 11.77 27.47
C CYS A 362 2.45 11.46 26.07
N THR A 363 2.20 10.24 25.58
CA THR A 363 2.73 9.72 24.33
C THR A 363 1.65 8.85 23.70
N VAL A 364 1.61 8.84 22.37
CA VAL A 364 0.70 7.99 21.60
C VAL A 364 1.51 7.17 20.62
N GLU A 365 1.11 5.94 20.39
CA GLU A 365 1.59 5.14 19.26
C GLU A 365 0.82 5.59 18.01
N GLN A 366 1.53 5.92 16.94
CA GLN A 366 0.95 6.60 15.77
C GLN A 366 0.57 5.59 14.70
N ARG A 367 -0.69 5.14 14.72
CA ARG A 367 -1.24 4.08 13.86
C ARG A 367 -1.89 4.63 12.61
N ALA A 368 -1.77 3.92 11.49
CA ALA A 368 -2.59 4.12 10.30
C ALA A 368 -3.07 2.76 9.79
N ASP A 369 -3.91 2.79 8.76
CA ASP A 369 -4.42 1.61 8.07
C ASP A 369 -3.90 1.62 6.63
N ALA A 370 -3.00 0.68 6.31
CA ALA A 370 -2.42 0.57 4.97
C ALA A 370 -3.50 0.32 3.90
N ASP A 371 -4.66 -0.22 4.28
CA ASP A 371 -5.76 -0.48 3.36
C ASP A 371 -6.41 0.80 2.83
N GLN A 372 -6.16 1.96 3.45
CA GLN A 372 -6.59 3.27 2.97
C GLN A 372 -5.65 3.89 1.93
N HIS A 373 -4.48 3.29 1.69
CA HIS A 373 -3.48 3.81 0.79
C HIS A 373 -3.53 3.12 -0.58
N THR A 374 -3.35 3.91 -1.64
CA THR A 374 -3.29 3.47 -3.04
C THR A 374 -2.01 3.98 -3.69
N THR A 375 -1.72 3.52 -4.91
CA THR A 375 -0.56 4.00 -5.67
C THR A 375 -0.56 5.54 -5.74
N PRO A 376 0.58 6.22 -5.49
CA PRO A 376 0.63 7.68 -5.47
C PRO A 376 0.29 8.31 -6.84
N ASP A 377 -0.70 9.22 -6.90
CA ASP A 377 -1.20 9.81 -8.18
C ASP A 377 -1.34 11.36 -8.18
N GLY A 378 -0.96 12.02 -7.07
CA GLY A 378 -1.10 13.46 -6.86
C GLY A 378 0.02 14.35 -7.43
N ARG A 379 -0.03 15.65 -7.10
CA ARG A 379 0.93 16.68 -7.58
C ARG A 379 2.38 16.31 -7.27
N ALA A 380 2.66 15.77 -6.09
CA ALA A 380 3.99 15.32 -5.70
C ALA A 380 4.46 14.13 -6.57
N ALA A 381 3.60 13.14 -6.82
CA ALA A 381 3.91 11.99 -7.68
C ALA A 381 4.22 12.42 -9.12
N ARG A 382 3.43 13.34 -9.69
CA ARG A 382 3.70 13.92 -11.02
C ARG A 382 5.03 14.66 -11.08
N ARG A 383 5.40 15.38 -10.01
CA ARG A 383 6.69 16.05 -9.90
C ARG A 383 7.85 15.05 -9.86
N VAL A 384 7.75 14.02 -9.01
CA VAL A 384 8.75 12.94 -8.91
C VAL A 384 8.96 12.28 -10.28
N LYS A 385 7.87 11.96 -10.99
CA LYS A 385 7.92 11.41 -12.36
C LYS A 385 8.60 12.36 -13.35
N ARG A 386 8.21 13.65 -13.37
CA ARG A 386 8.79 14.67 -14.26
C ARG A 386 10.28 14.91 -14.00
N GLU A 387 10.71 14.81 -12.74
CA GLU A 387 12.12 14.94 -12.37
C GLU A 387 12.94 13.68 -12.65
N GLY A 388 12.32 12.61 -13.17
CA GLY A 388 13.00 11.35 -13.52
C GLY A 388 13.44 10.54 -12.30
N ILE A 389 12.78 10.71 -11.15
CA ILE A 389 13.10 9.98 -9.93
C ILE A 389 12.40 8.63 -9.95
N LYS A 390 13.16 7.55 -9.76
CA LYS A 390 12.65 6.18 -9.71
C LYS A 390 12.23 5.82 -8.30
N ILE A 391 10.94 5.53 -8.09
CA ILE A 391 10.38 5.00 -6.85
C ILE A 391 10.22 3.49 -7.00
N HIS A 392 10.75 2.71 -6.06
CA HIS A 392 10.61 1.25 -6.09
C HIS A 392 10.94 0.59 -4.75
N GLU A 393 10.46 -0.64 -4.57
CA GLU A 393 10.97 -1.58 -3.58
C GLU A 393 12.32 -2.15 -4.05
N THR A 394 13.24 -2.35 -3.12
CA THR A 394 14.58 -2.86 -3.39
C THR A 394 15.00 -3.90 -2.34
N LYS A 395 15.90 -4.79 -2.72
CA LYS A 395 16.58 -5.69 -1.77
C LYS A 395 17.93 -5.06 -1.40
N PRO A 396 18.35 -5.12 -0.13
CA PRO A 396 19.60 -4.54 0.32
C PRO A 396 20.81 -5.37 -0.15
N ASN A 397 21.17 -5.26 -1.43
CA ASN A 397 22.41 -5.81 -1.94
C ASN A 397 23.60 -4.90 -1.59
N GLU A 398 24.83 -5.39 -1.76
CA GLU A 398 26.05 -4.68 -1.37
C GLU A 398 26.17 -3.28 -2.00
N ASP A 399 25.82 -3.14 -3.28
CA ASP A 399 25.86 -1.85 -3.99
C ASP A 399 24.87 -0.84 -3.40
N PHE A 400 23.61 -1.24 -3.24
CA PHE A 400 22.58 -0.38 -2.67
C PHE A 400 22.91 0.02 -1.24
N MET A 401 23.34 -0.93 -0.41
CA MET A 401 23.72 -0.68 0.99
C MET A 401 24.83 0.36 1.06
N LYS A 402 25.88 0.24 0.25
CA LYS A 402 26.98 1.22 0.22
C LYS A 402 26.49 2.63 -0.11
N ARG A 403 25.69 2.78 -1.17
CA ARG A 403 25.17 4.09 -1.60
C ARG A 403 24.18 4.69 -0.59
N ALA A 404 23.37 3.84 0.04
CA ALA A 404 22.47 4.25 1.10
C ALA A 404 23.23 4.66 2.38
N ASP A 405 24.29 3.95 2.76
CA ASP A 405 25.13 4.29 3.91
C ASP A 405 25.83 5.64 3.72
N GLU A 406 26.36 5.91 2.53
CA GLU A 406 26.91 7.24 2.19
C GLU A 406 25.86 8.36 2.38
N ALA A 407 24.61 8.12 1.94
CA ALA A 407 23.51 9.07 2.10
C ALA A 407 23.06 9.22 3.56
N ILE A 408 23.04 8.13 4.33
CA ILE A 408 22.73 8.12 5.76
C ILE A 408 23.77 8.91 6.55
N GLU A 409 25.05 8.73 6.28
CA GLU A 409 26.10 9.47 6.96
C GLU A 409 26.01 10.96 6.64
N ALA A 410 25.86 11.35 5.37
CA ALA A 410 25.63 12.75 4.98
C ALA A 410 24.40 13.36 5.68
N TRP A 411 23.33 12.58 5.84
CA TRP A 411 22.12 12.98 6.56
C TRP A 411 22.35 13.17 8.06
N LYS A 412 23.13 12.29 8.69
CA LYS A 412 23.53 12.39 10.10
C LYS A 412 24.41 13.62 10.31
N GLU A 413 25.36 13.89 9.42
CA GLU A 413 26.27 15.05 9.53
C GLU A 413 25.54 16.38 9.52
N LYS A 414 24.57 16.56 8.61
CA LYS A 414 23.74 17.79 8.55
C LYS A 414 22.90 18.01 9.83
N ARG A 415 22.77 16.97 10.64
CA ARG A 415 21.98 16.94 11.87
C ARG A 415 22.83 17.01 13.14
N LYS A 416 24.17 16.92 13.04
CA LYS A 416 25.08 17.09 14.18
C LYS A 416 24.82 18.42 14.89
N GLY A 417 24.70 18.38 16.23
CA GLY A 417 24.45 19.54 17.08
C GLY A 417 22.98 19.93 17.29
N LYS A 418 22.02 19.29 16.62
CA LYS A 418 20.58 19.42 16.93
C LYS A 418 20.19 18.33 17.91
N LYS A 419 19.67 18.69 19.09
CA LYS A 419 19.14 17.73 20.07
C LYS A 419 17.98 16.94 19.44
N GLN A 420 18.19 15.67 19.13
CA GLN A 420 17.10 14.82 18.65
C GLN A 420 16.54 13.96 19.77
N VAL A 421 15.21 13.81 19.72
CA VAL A 421 14.50 12.82 20.52
C VAL A 421 14.19 11.65 19.61
N HIS A 422 14.73 10.49 19.94
CA HIS A 422 14.53 9.23 19.22
C HIS A 422 14.76 8.04 20.15
N LEU A 423 14.04 6.94 19.91
CA LEU A 423 14.20 5.71 20.67
C LEU A 423 15.26 4.77 20.05
N THR A 424 15.54 4.92 18.76
CA THR A 424 16.24 3.90 17.98
C THR A 424 17.38 4.49 17.19
N GLU A 425 18.51 3.80 17.16
CA GLU A 425 19.64 4.14 16.29
C GLU A 425 19.30 3.87 14.82
N ILE A 426 19.98 4.55 13.89
CA ILE A 426 19.80 4.30 12.46
C ILE A 426 20.68 3.12 12.06
N ARG A 427 20.11 1.92 12.19
CA ARG A 427 20.74 0.63 11.84
C ARG A 427 19.84 -0.13 10.84
N PRO A 428 19.72 0.32 9.59
CA PRO A 428 18.76 -0.22 8.63
C PRO A 428 19.01 -1.69 8.25
N TRP A 429 20.22 -2.19 8.41
CA TRP A 429 20.63 -3.51 7.92
C TRP A 429 20.60 -4.64 8.95
N ILE A 430 20.22 -4.37 10.20
CA ILE A 430 19.95 -5.45 11.17
C ILE A 430 18.59 -6.06 10.84
N ASP A 431 18.40 -7.35 11.13
CA ASP A 431 17.10 -8.01 10.98
C ASP A 431 16.46 -7.86 9.57
N GLN A 432 17.26 -8.07 8.52
CA GLN A 432 16.80 -7.90 7.12
C GLN A 432 15.68 -8.89 6.75
N ALA A 433 15.62 -10.04 7.43
CA ALA A 433 14.60 -11.06 7.20
C ALA A 433 13.17 -10.54 7.47
N HIS A 434 13.02 -9.61 8.41
CA HIS A 434 11.74 -9.01 8.80
C HIS A 434 11.59 -7.57 8.31
N ARG A 435 12.37 -7.16 7.30
CA ARG A 435 12.37 -5.80 6.76
C ARG A 435 12.12 -5.75 5.26
N ARG A 436 11.41 -4.71 4.84
CA ARG A 436 11.24 -4.32 3.44
C ARG A 436 11.82 -2.94 3.20
N TYR A 437 12.49 -2.75 2.08
CA TYR A 437 13.24 -1.54 1.77
C TYR A 437 12.71 -0.89 0.51
N PHE A 438 12.50 0.42 0.57
CA PHE A 438 11.97 1.21 -0.52
C PHE A 438 12.89 2.41 -0.73
N ALA A 439 13.15 2.74 -2.00
CA ALA A 439 14.07 3.80 -2.36
C ALA A 439 13.49 4.72 -3.44
N ALA A 440 13.81 6.00 -3.30
CA ALA A 440 13.71 6.99 -4.36
C ALA A 440 15.11 7.26 -4.89
N GLU A 441 15.37 6.95 -6.16
CA GLU A 441 16.71 7.03 -6.74
C GLU A 441 16.74 7.86 -8.02
N LYS A 442 17.85 8.57 -8.23
CA LYS A 442 18.13 9.30 -9.46
C LYS A 442 19.62 9.38 -9.70
N ASP A 443 20.07 9.10 -10.93
CA ASP A 443 21.47 9.17 -11.34
C ASP A 443 22.44 8.41 -10.40
N GLY A 444 22.01 7.21 -9.96
CA GLY A 444 22.76 6.37 -9.02
C GLY A 444 22.75 6.83 -7.56
N LYS A 445 22.10 7.96 -7.24
CA LYS A 445 21.98 8.48 -5.86
C LYS A 445 20.69 8.04 -5.20
N VAL A 446 20.77 7.64 -3.94
CA VAL A 446 19.61 7.41 -3.08
C VAL A 446 19.16 8.75 -2.50
N LEU A 447 17.98 9.21 -2.92
CA LEU A 447 17.40 10.49 -2.49
C LEU A 447 16.54 10.33 -1.23
N CYS A 448 15.77 9.25 -1.16
CA CYS A 448 14.97 8.91 0.01
C CYS A 448 15.02 7.39 0.25
N MET A 449 14.89 6.98 1.52
CA MET A 449 14.76 5.57 1.90
C MET A 449 13.64 5.39 2.92
N VAL A 450 12.76 4.42 2.70
CA VAL A 450 11.75 3.96 3.66
C VAL A 450 12.03 2.51 4.00
N VAL A 451 11.98 2.18 5.29
CA VAL A 451 12.15 0.82 5.79
C VAL A 451 10.90 0.44 6.58
N LEU A 452 10.24 -0.62 6.14
CA LEU A 452 9.16 -1.26 6.89
C LEU A 452 9.74 -2.40 7.72
N ALA A 453 9.42 -2.45 9.01
CA ALA A 453 9.77 -3.56 9.90
C ALA A 453 8.50 -4.35 10.26
N GLN A 454 8.55 -5.67 10.15
CA GLN A 454 7.45 -6.55 10.50
C GLN A 454 7.24 -6.55 12.01
N LEU A 455 5.98 -6.47 12.43
CA LEU A 455 5.55 -6.59 13.83
C LEU A 455 4.69 -7.85 14.01
N ALA A 456 4.19 -8.07 15.24
CA ALA A 456 3.15 -9.05 15.49
C ALA A 456 1.99 -8.87 14.49
N PRO A 457 1.35 -9.94 13.99
CA PRO A 457 0.26 -9.85 13.01
C PRO A 457 -0.86 -8.87 13.37
N ARG A 458 -1.14 -8.67 14.67
CA ARG A 458 -2.13 -7.70 15.18
C ARG A 458 -1.72 -6.24 15.01
N TYR A 459 -0.43 -5.95 14.91
CA TYR A 459 0.16 -4.62 14.75
C TYR A 459 0.70 -4.38 13.34
N GLY A 460 0.82 -5.44 12.54
CA GLY A 460 1.16 -5.40 11.12
C GLY A 460 2.60 -4.94 10.87
N TRP A 461 2.78 -3.73 10.37
CA TRP A 461 4.09 -3.19 10.01
C TRP A 461 4.42 -1.89 10.76
N GLN A 462 5.70 -1.62 10.95
CA GLN A 462 6.19 -0.31 11.37
C GLN A 462 6.88 0.38 10.20
N VAL A 463 6.53 1.64 9.91
CA VAL A 463 7.40 2.55 9.16
C VAL A 463 8.55 2.93 10.10
N LYS A 464 9.58 2.07 10.14
CA LYS A 464 10.69 2.16 11.10
C LYS A 464 11.55 3.39 10.83
N TRP A 465 11.87 3.62 9.56
CA TRP A 465 12.54 4.84 9.11
C TRP A 465 11.91 5.36 7.83
N ALA A 466 11.76 6.68 7.77
CA ALA A 466 11.46 7.45 6.57
C ALA A 466 12.53 8.55 6.46
N LEU A 467 13.58 8.25 5.71
CA LEU A 467 14.78 9.07 5.60
C LEU A 467 14.74 9.89 4.32
N ASP A 468 14.64 11.20 4.50
CA ASP A 468 14.71 12.20 3.43
C ASP A 468 16.14 12.77 3.35
N PHE A 469 16.93 12.33 2.37
CA PHE A 469 18.36 12.63 2.27
C PHE A 469 18.64 14.01 1.65
N PRO A 470 19.81 14.63 1.95
CA PRO A 470 20.15 15.94 1.40
C PRO A 470 20.09 15.98 -0.13
N GLY A 471 19.35 16.96 -0.67
CA GLY A 471 19.19 17.15 -2.11
C GLY A 471 17.97 16.45 -2.71
N ALA A 472 17.20 15.71 -1.91
CA ALA A 472 15.92 15.18 -2.34
C ALA A 472 14.92 16.30 -2.70
N PRO A 473 14.24 16.20 -3.84
CA PRO A 473 13.18 17.14 -4.21
C PRO A 473 11.98 17.07 -3.26
N ASN A 474 11.39 18.23 -2.93
CA ASN A 474 10.24 18.29 -2.02
C ASN A 474 9.07 17.41 -2.50
N GLY A 475 8.52 16.61 -1.59
CA GLY A 475 7.43 15.68 -1.88
C GLY A 475 7.90 14.25 -2.17
N THR A 476 9.20 14.01 -2.35
CA THR A 476 9.72 12.69 -2.73
C THR A 476 9.54 11.66 -1.61
N ILE A 477 9.81 12.03 -0.36
CA ILE A 477 9.62 11.13 0.78
C ILE A 477 8.14 10.80 1.00
N GLU A 478 7.22 11.76 0.80
CA GLU A 478 5.79 11.50 0.89
C GLU A 478 5.33 10.48 -0.14
N VAL A 479 5.77 10.62 -1.40
CA VAL A 479 5.46 9.67 -2.47
C VAL A 479 6.03 8.29 -2.16
N LEU A 480 7.24 8.22 -1.61
CA LEU A 480 7.88 6.95 -1.26
C LEU A 480 7.16 6.25 -0.09
N VAL A 481 6.72 7.00 0.94
CA VAL A 481 5.94 6.44 2.04
C VAL A 481 4.58 5.94 1.54
N GLU A 482 3.85 6.73 0.75
CA GLU A 482 2.58 6.28 0.15
C GLU A 482 2.76 5.00 -0.69
N TYR A 483 3.82 4.94 -1.50
CA TYR A 483 4.14 3.74 -2.29
C TYR A 483 4.47 2.52 -1.40
N ALA A 484 5.22 2.72 -0.31
CA ALA A 484 5.52 1.65 0.64
C ALA A 484 4.24 1.15 1.33
N LEU A 485 3.37 2.06 1.77
CA LEU A 485 2.08 1.73 2.40
C LEU A 485 1.13 1.02 1.44
N SER A 486 1.05 1.45 0.18
CA SER A 486 0.21 0.81 -0.85
C SER A 486 0.65 -0.62 -1.19
N SER A 487 1.84 -1.04 -0.75
CA SER A 487 2.41 -2.37 -0.98
C SER A 487 2.20 -3.36 0.18
N ILE A 488 1.55 -2.92 1.26
CA ILE A 488 1.16 -3.74 2.42
C ILE A 488 -0.35 -3.60 2.68
N SER A 489 -0.87 -4.45 3.56
CA SER A 489 -2.27 -4.45 3.98
C SER A 489 -2.38 -4.46 5.51
N GLY A 490 -3.50 -3.93 6.02
CA GLY A 490 -3.81 -3.91 7.45
C GLY A 490 -3.05 -2.86 8.27
N PRO A 491 -2.93 -3.06 9.61
CA PRO A 491 -2.43 -2.04 10.51
C PRO A 491 -0.97 -1.70 10.24
N VAL A 492 -0.65 -0.42 10.32
CA VAL A 492 0.72 0.09 10.25
C VAL A 492 0.94 1.13 11.34
N THR A 493 2.18 1.33 11.77
CA THR A 493 2.55 2.35 12.75
C THR A 493 3.81 3.12 12.38
N PHE A 494 3.84 4.41 12.71
CA PHE A 494 5.01 5.28 12.59
C PHE A 494 5.85 5.35 13.88
N GLY A 495 5.51 4.56 14.90
CA GLY A 495 6.17 4.57 16.19
C GLY A 495 5.67 5.68 17.11
N ALA A 496 6.07 5.61 18.39
CA ALA A 496 5.68 6.55 19.41
C ALA A 496 5.87 8.04 19.01
N GLY A 497 4.80 8.80 19.14
CA GLY A 497 4.71 10.24 19.00
C GLY A 497 4.36 10.93 20.32
N VAL A 498 4.55 12.24 20.33
CA VAL A 498 4.28 13.11 21.48
C VAL A 498 2.79 13.43 21.51
N SER A 499 2.14 13.26 22.65
CA SER A 499 0.73 13.64 22.82
C SER A 499 0.62 15.10 23.23
N GLU A 500 -0.27 15.87 22.62
CA GLU A 500 -0.60 17.22 23.12
C GLU A 500 -1.25 17.19 24.51
N ARG A 501 -1.83 16.04 24.88
CA ARG A 501 -2.56 15.85 26.13
C ARG A 501 -1.78 14.99 27.12
N PHE A 502 -1.59 15.53 28.31
CA PHE A 502 -1.17 14.76 29.49
C PHE A 502 -2.39 14.13 30.16
N VAL A 503 -2.37 12.81 30.35
CA VAL A 503 -3.44 12.05 31.00
C VAL A 503 -2.88 11.39 32.26
N PRO A 504 -3.27 11.84 33.47
CA PRO A 504 -2.94 11.14 34.70
C PRO A 504 -3.62 9.76 34.71
N GLY A 505 -2.88 8.73 35.12
CA GLY A 505 -3.42 7.38 35.28
C GLY A 505 -3.58 6.99 36.75
N GLU A 506 -3.39 5.70 37.02
CA GLU A 506 -3.54 5.09 38.33
C GLU A 506 -2.60 5.74 39.35
N HIS A 507 -3.14 6.03 40.54
CA HIS A 507 -2.38 6.54 41.68
C HIS A 507 -1.63 7.87 41.44
N LEU A 508 -2.07 8.65 40.45
CA LEU A 508 -1.53 9.95 40.11
C LEU A 508 -2.60 11.04 40.13
N HIS A 509 -2.78 11.70 41.28
CA HIS A 509 -3.81 12.72 41.49
C HIS A 509 -3.27 13.99 42.16
N GLY A 510 -4.08 15.04 42.18
CA GLY A 510 -3.83 16.26 42.94
C GLY A 510 -2.63 17.09 42.45
N ILE A 511 -1.86 17.64 43.40
CA ILE A 511 -0.77 18.60 43.14
C ILE A 511 0.32 17.99 42.23
N ARG A 512 0.63 16.69 42.42
CA ARG A 512 1.67 16.01 41.66
C ARG A 512 1.31 15.85 40.18
N ALA A 513 0.05 15.53 39.88
CA ALA A 513 -0.45 15.44 38.51
C ALA A 513 -0.39 16.81 37.80
N LYS A 514 -0.81 17.88 38.50
CA LYS A 514 -0.71 19.26 37.98
C LYS A 514 0.73 19.68 37.70
N PHE A 515 1.66 19.34 38.59
CA PHE A 515 3.08 19.65 38.40
C PHE A 515 3.66 18.90 37.19
N LEU A 516 3.43 17.59 37.09
CA LEU A 516 3.93 16.78 35.96
C LEU A 516 3.38 17.27 34.61
N SER A 517 2.09 17.63 34.56
CA SER A 517 1.48 18.23 33.38
C SER A 517 2.20 19.53 32.97
N LYS A 518 2.51 20.41 33.94
CA LYS A 518 3.27 21.65 33.68
C LYS A 518 4.71 21.38 33.24
N THR A 519 5.39 20.42 33.86
CA THR A 519 6.75 20.00 33.47
C THR A 519 6.77 19.46 32.04
N TYR A 520 5.81 18.60 31.70
CA TYR A 520 5.65 18.05 30.36
C TYR A 520 5.42 19.13 29.32
N ALA A 521 4.51 20.08 29.57
CA ALA A 521 4.28 21.22 28.67
C ALA A 521 5.57 22.04 28.43
N GLY A 522 6.40 22.22 29.47
CA GLY A 522 7.71 22.85 29.33
C GLY A 522 8.68 22.07 28.45
N ILE A 523 8.70 20.73 28.58
CA ILE A 523 9.55 19.84 27.76
C ILE A 523 9.13 19.89 26.29
N VAL A 524 7.84 19.71 25.99
CA VAL A 524 7.29 19.77 24.63
C VAL A 524 7.67 21.08 23.94
N LYS A 525 7.53 22.21 24.65
CA LYS A 525 7.92 23.53 24.14
C LYS A 525 9.43 23.65 23.90
N SER A 526 10.25 23.16 24.82
CA SER A 526 11.73 23.27 24.73
C SER A 526 12.34 22.41 23.62
N LEU A 527 11.73 21.26 23.32
CA LEU A 527 12.22 20.30 22.33
C LEU A 527 11.53 20.45 20.96
N GLY A 528 10.62 21.42 20.80
CA GLY A 528 9.95 21.70 19.53
C GLY A 528 9.14 20.52 18.98
N LEU A 529 8.56 19.70 19.87
CA LEU A 529 8.00 18.39 19.49
C LEU A 529 6.64 18.47 18.79
N GLY A 530 6.00 19.64 18.74
CA GLY A 530 4.71 19.83 18.05
C GLY A 530 4.80 19.70 16.52
N ASN A 531 5.90 20.14 15.90
CA ASN A 531 6.02 20.21 14.44
C ASN A 531 6.27 18.85 13.76
N LYS A 532 6.51 17.76 14.52
CA LYS A 532 6.76 16.41 13.97
C LYS A 532 5.48 15.62 13.68
N ALA A 533 4.34 15.99 14.27
CA ALA A 533 3.06 15.32 14.03
C ALA A 533 2.53 15.59 12.61
N GLU A 534 2.67 16.83 12.12
CA GLU A 534 2.12 17.30 10.84
C GLU A 534 2.57 16.49 9.61
N PHE A 535 3.76 15.88 9.63
CA PHE A 535 4.21 15.02 8.52
C PHE A 535 3.40 13.72 8.46
N ARG A 536 3.15 13.11 9.63
CA ARG A 536 2.50 11.80 9.76
C ARG A 536 0.99 11.90 9.53
N ASP A 537 0.39 13.03 9.86
CA ASP A 537 -1.04 13.31 9.65
C ASP A 537 -1.45 13.20 8.17
N LYS A 538 -0.51 13.44 7.24
CA LYS A 538 -0.72 13.26 5.79
C LYS A 538 -1.11 11.82 5.41
N PHE A 539 -0.77 10.84 6.25
CA PHE A 539 -1.01 9.42 6.01
C PHE A 539 -2.17 8.86 6.86
N GLY A 540 -3.10 9.72 7.31
CA GLY A 540 -4.29 9.27 8.05
C GLY A 540 -3.99 8.67 9.43
N VAL A 541 -2.92 9.13 10.06
CA VAL A 541 -2.45 8.59 11.34
C VAL A 541 -3.38 8.99 12.50
N LEU A 542 -3.68 8.03 13.37
CA LEU A 542 -4.41 8.18 14.63
C LEU A 542 -3.51 7.81 15.81
N GLY A 543 -3.69 8.49 16.94
CA GLY A 543 -2.94 8.21 18.17
C GLY A 543 -3.59 7.13 19.03
N GLU A 544 -2.91 6.02 19.24
CA GLU A 544 -3.24 5.01 20.25
C GLU A 544 -2.52 5.34 21.57
N GLN A 545 -3.25 5.40 22.68
CA GLN A 545 -2.66 5.81 23.96
C GLN A 545 -1.70 4.76 24.53
N VAL A 546 -0.47 5.17 24.87
CA VAL A 546 0.52 4.35 25.58
C VAL A 546 0.96 4.99 26.89
N TYR A 547 1.49 4.20 27.82
CA TYR A 547 1.65 4.62 29.20
C TYR A 547 3.10 4.60 29.70
N ILE A 548 3.36 5.44 30.69
CA ILE A 548 4.56 5.43 31.52
C ILE A 548 4.14 5.02 32.93
N CYS A 549 4.78 3.99 33.45
CA CYS A 549 4.52 3.35 34.73
C CYS A 549 5.79 3.36 35.59
N TYR A 550 5.66 3.76 36.85
CA TYR A 550 6.80 3.79 37.76
C TYR A 550 6.40 3.59 39.24
N PRO A 551 7.30 3.03 40.08
CA PRO A 551 7.04 2.82 41.49
C PRO A 551 6.64 4.10 42.26
N ARG A 552 5.76 3.96 43.26
CA ARG A 552 5.34 5.10 44.11
C ARG A 552 6.50 5.75 44.88
N ARG A 553 7.53 4.97 45.22
CA ARG A 553 8.76 5.39 45.91
C ARG A 553 9.93 5.11 44.96
N GLY A 554 10.97 5.96 44.96
CA GLY A 554 12.16 5.76 44.11
C GLY A 554 12.26 6.69 42.89
N VAL A 555 11.13 7.21 42.38
CA VAL A 555 11.10 8.24 41.33
C VAL A 555 10.65 9.58 41.91
N THR A 556 11.56 10.55 41.92
CA THR A 556 11.34 11.94 42.32
C THR A 556 11.10 12.83 41.10
N LEU A 557 10.64 14.06 41.31
CA LEU A 557 10.43 15.02 40.21
C LEU A 557 11.75 15.46 39.55
N PHE A 558 12.87 15.41 40.29
CA PHE A 558 14.19 15.72 39.73
C PHE A 558 14.70 14.64 38.78
N ASP A 559 14.21 13.41 38.94
CA ASP A 559 14.60 12.26 38.11
C ASP A 559 13.97 12.29 36.71
N LEU A 560 12.99 13.16 36.45
CA LEU A 560 12.34 13.28 35.13
C LEU A 560 13.33 13.67 34.03
N LYS A 561 14.41 14.39 34.37
CA LYS A 561 15.47 14.74 33.41
C LYS A 561 16.20 13.49 32.90
N GLU A 562 16.41 12.48 33.74
CA GLU A 562 17.05 11.23 33.33
C GLU A 562 16.14 10.43 32.37
N ILE A 563 14.82 10.43 32.63
CA ILE A 563 13.84 9.81 31.74
C ILE A 563 13.81 10.51 30.36
N VAL A 564 13.90 11.84 30.33
CA VAL A 564 14.00 12.57 29.06
C VAL A 564 15.32 12.28 28.35
N LYS A 565 16.43 12.24 29.10
CA LYS A 565 17.78 11.96 28.57
C LYS A 565 17.86 10.60 27.89
N PHE A 566 17.11 9.60 28.35
CA PHE A 566 17.03 8.28 27.73
C PHE A 566 16.62 8.31 26.24
N PHE A 567 15.80 9.30 25.85
CA PHE A 567 15.36 9.48 24.46
C PHE A 567 16.22 10.48 23.67
N MET A 568 17.26 11.06 24.27
CA MET A 568 18.11 12.06 23.62
C MET A 568 19.44 11.44 23.17
N ASP A 569 20.02 12.00 22.11
CA ASP A 569 21.40 11.71 21.74
C ASP A 569 22.34 11.96 22.93
N GLU A 570 23.34 11.10 23.14
CA GLU A 570 24.41 11.39 24.11
C GLU A 570 25.16 12.66 23.68
N GLU A 571 25.41 13.57 24.62
CA GLU A 571 26.36 14.65 24.35
C GLU A 571 27.74 14.00 24.15
N PRO A 572 28.51 14.37 23.11
CA PRO A 572 29.84 13.84 22.95
C PRO A 572 30.63 14.11 24.22
N VAL A 573 31.22 13.06 24.79
CA VAL A 573 32.15 13.16 25.90
C VAL A 573 33.24 14.14 25.46
N LYS A 574 33.32 15.28 26.15
CA LYS A 574 34.35 16.30 25.90
C LYS A 574 35.73 15.81 26.29
#